data_AF-A0A7S0SRI4-F1
#
_entry.id   AF-A0A7S0SRI4-F1
#
_cell.length_a   1.000
_cell.length_b   1.000
_cell.length_c   1.000
_cell.angle_alpha   90.00
_cell.angle_beta   90.00
_cell.angle_gamma   90.00
#
_symmetry.space_group_name_H-M   'P 1'
#
loop_
_entity.id
_entity.type
_entity.pdbx_description
1 polymer ?
#
loop_
_entity_poly.entity_id
_entity_poly.type
_entity_poly.pdbx_seq_one_letter_code
_entity_poly.pdbx_strand_id
1 'polypeptide(L)'
;GSDSGNRLAYFDAARTGAEAGAGAGAGVFGELAAVIRSARRGLLVVAGGGDASDALAAAEIARLLGWAVAADAASGLRVKGAGAVSDDAGLNLEWSAATGECPNIVGCLDLMLVSDEVAAYARPDVIVQINTRLTSKRVQTLLEAAALEGGAAWAAVVPQDRRADPGHCVSLHVASDAPTAAAALTSILGGSGGGGG
;
A
#
# COMPACT_ATOMS: atom_id res chain seq x y z
N GLY A 1 9.72 -25.29 24.70
CA GLY A 1 10.88 -25.66 23.87
C GLY A 1 10.41 -25.78 22.44
N SER A 2 11.23 -25.31 21.50
CA SER A 2 11.05 -25.23 20.03
C SER A 2 10.05 -24.21 19.47
N ASP A 3 10.48 -22.96 19.31
CA ASP A 3 9.98 -22.08 18.23
C ASP A 3 11.02 -21.02 17.78
N SER A 4 12.31 -21.33 17.94
CA SER A 4 13.43 -20.43 17.62
C SER A 4 14.06 -20.71 16.25
N GLY A 5 13.56 -21.70 15.51
CA GLY A 5 14.18 -22.16 14.26
C GLY A 5 13.79 -21.36 13.01
N ASN A 6 12.62 -20.69 13.00
CA ASN A 6 12.10 -20.09 11.76
C ASN A 6 12.34 -18.58 11.64
N ARG A 7 12.67 -17.89 12.75
CA ARG A 7 12.97 -16.44 12.74
C ARG A 7 14.34 -16.12 12.12
N LEU A 8 15.29 -17.05 12.16
CA LEU A 8 16.65 -16.81 11.66
C LEU A 8 16.78 -16.88 10.13
N ALA A 9 15.89 -17.64 9.46
CA ALA A 9 15.97 -17.81 8.01
C ALA A 9 15.59 -16.54 7.21
N TYR A 10 14.73 -15.68 7.77
CA TYR A 10 14.32 -14.43 7.11
C TYR A 10 15.37 -13.30 7.28
N PHE A 11 16.09 -13.31 8.40
CA PHE A 11 17.10 -12.28 8.70
C PHE A 11 18.40 -12.44 7.90
N ASP A 12 18.76 -13.64 7.47
CA ASP A 12 20.03 -13.90 6.77
C ASP A 12 19.97 -13.52 5.27
N ALA A 13 18.79 -13.61 4.65
CA ALA A 13 18.57 -13.16 3.27
C ALA A 13 18.76 -11.64 3.10
N ALA A 14 18.54 -10.86 4.15
CA ALA A 14 18.65 -9.39 4.11
C ALA A 14 20.11 -8.88 4.10
N ARG A 15 21.11 -9.70 4.43
CA ARG A 15 22.53 -9.29 4.40
C ARG A 15 23.21 -9.46 3.04
N THR A 16 22.65 -10.28 2.14
CA THR A 16 23.32 -10.65 0.89
C THR A 16 22.96 -9.77 -0.31
N GLY A 17 22.05 -8.81 -0.18
CA GLY A 17 21.54 -7.98 -1.29
C GLY A 17 22.24 -6.64 -1.55
N ALA A 18 23.34 -6.32 -0.84
CA ALA A 18 23.96 -4.99 -0.91
C ALA A 18 24.87 -4.73 -2.13
N GLU A 19 25.01 -5.68 -3.06
CA GLU A 19 25.85 -5.51 -4.26
C GLU A 19 25.11 -5.93 -5.54
N ALA A 20 24.30 -5.04 -6.13
CA ALA A 20 23.99 -4.98 -7.57
C ALA A 20 22.98 -3.85 -7.91
N GLY A 21 23.46 -2.61 -7.96
CA GLY A 21 22.71 -1.50 -8.57
C GLY A 21 22.47 -1.75 -10.06
N ALA A 22 21.28 -1.38 -10.54
CA ALA A 22 20.73 -1.54 -11.90
C ALA A 22 19.95 -2.83 -12.24
N GLY A 23 20.01 -3.89 -11.43
CA GLY A 23 19.12 -5.07 -11.51
C GLY A 23 18.07 -5.16 -10.39
N ALA A 24 18.24 -4.36 -9.33
CA ALA A 24 17.46 -4.44 -8.09
C ALA A 24 15.99 -3.99 -8.22
N GLY A 25 15.67 -3.11 -9.19
CA GLY A 25 14.32 -2.55 -9.36
C GLY A 25 13.27 -3.59 -9.75
N ALA A 26 13.57 -4.47 -10.71
CA ALA A 26 12.66 -5.55 -11.08
C ALA A 26 12.48 -6.59 -9.95
N GLY A 27 13.53 -6.81 -9.16
CA GLY A 27 13.49 -7.70 -7.99
C GLY A 27 12.61 -7.17 -6.87
N VAL A 28 12.80 -5.91 -6.46
CA VAL A 28 12.05 -5.32 -5.34
C VAL A 28 10.56 -5.16 -5.65
N PHE A 29 10.19 -4.82 -6.89
CA PHE A 29 8.76 -4.80 -7.28
C PHE A 29 8.17 -6.21 -7.39
N GLY A 30 8.98 -7.22 -7.72
CA GLY A 30 8.60 -8.63 -7.63
C GLY A 30 8.33 -9.07 -6.19
N GLU A 31 9.17 -8.68 -5.24
CA GLU A 31 8.96 -8.91 -3.80
C GLU A 31 7.72 -8.16 -3.28
N LEU A 32 7.55 -6.89 -3.65
CA LEU A 32 6.34 -6.13 -3.32
C LEU A 32 5.08 -6.82 -3.84
N ALA A 33 5.11 -7.29 -5.10
CA ALA A 33 4.00 -8.04 -5.67
C ALA A 33 3.77 -9.39 -4.96
N ALA A 34 4.81 -10.06 -4.48
CA ALA A 34 4.67 -11.28 -3.69
C ALA A 34 4.02 -11.00 -2.32
N VAL A 35 4.41 -9.91 -1.65
CA VAL A 35 3.75 -9.43 -0.41
C VAL A 35 2.28 -9.10 -0.69
N ILE A 36 1.98 -8.41 -1.78
CA ILE A 36 0.59 -8.09 -2.16
C ILE A 36 -0.23 -9.35 -2.40
N ARG A 37 0.30 -10.35 -3.11
CA ARG A 37 -0.40 -11.61 -3.39
C ARG A 37 -0.67 -12.47 -2.15
N SER A 38 0.08 -12.29 -1.07
CA SER A 38 -0.12 -13.05 0.17
C SER A 38 -1.27 -12.53 1.03
N ALA A 39 -1.80 -11.34 0.71
CA ALA A 39 -2.84 -10.68 1.48
C ALA A 39 -4.17 -11.42 1.45
N ARG A 40 -4.74 -11.69 2.64
CA ARG A 40 -6.16 -12.05 2.77
C ARG A 40 -7.01 -10.84 3.13
N ARG A 41 -6.40 -9.87 3.84
CA ARG A 41 -6.98 -8.63 4.34
C ARG A 41 -5.98 -7.49 4.13
N GLY A 42 -5.84 -7.11 2.87
CA GLY A 42 -4.94 -6.03 2.48
C GLY A 42 -5.52 -4.65 2.79
N LEU A 43 -4.65 -3.74 3.24
CA LEU A 43 -4.96 -2.32 3.40
C LEU A 43 -3.93 -1.48 2.63
N LEU A 44 -4.42 -0.63 1.73
CA LEU A 44 -3.61 0.39 1.11
C LEU A 44 -3.66 1.66 1.96
N VAL A 45 -2.51 2.15 2.38
CA VAL A 45 -2.36 3.37 3.16
C VAL A 45 -1.70 4.42 2.29
N VAL A 46 -2.35 5.57 2.14
CA VAL A 46 -1.80 6.67 1.34
C VAL A 46 -1.54 7.82 2.27
N ALA A 47 -0.27 7.98 2.64
CA ALA A 47 0.19 9.00 3.55
C ALA A 47 0.42 10.33 2.82
N GLY A 48 0.57 11.42 3.57
CA GLY A 48 0.93 12.71 3.01
C GLY A 48 2.40 12.82 2.63
N GLY A 49 2.76 13.95 2.01
CA GLY A 49 4.12 14.28 1.62
C GLY A 49 4.47 14.00 0.15
N GLY A 50 3.50 13.50 -0.62
CA GLY A 50 3.58 13.41 -2.08
C GLY A 50 2.89 14.57 -2.78
N ASP A 51 2.88 14.52 -4.11
CA ASP A 51 2.19 15.48 -4.98
C ASP A 51 0.95 14.89 -5.67
N ALA A 52 0.37 15.62 -6.62
CA ALA A 52 -0.80 15.15 -7.37
C ALA A 52 -0.53 13.87 -8.17
N SER A 53 0.68 13.71 -8.71
CA SER A 53 1.05 12.49 -9.45
C SER A 53 1.11 11.27 -8.53
N ASP A 54 1.57 11.44 -7.29
CA ASP A 54 1.56 10.38 -6.30
C ASP A 54 0.13 9.97 -5.91
N ALA A 55 -0.77 10.94 -5.76
CA ALA A 55 -2.17 10.68 -5.49
C ALA A 55 -2.83 9.90 -6.64
N LEU A 56 -2.57 10.28 -7.89
CA LEU A 56 -3.07 9.56 -9.06
C LEU A 56 -2.55 8.12 -9.12
N ALA A 57 -1.25 7.93 -8.92
CA ALA A 57 -0.64 6.61 -8.87
C ALA A 57 -1.19 5.74 -7.73
N ALA A 58 -1.42 6.33 -6.56
CA ALA A 58 -2.04 5.64 -5.44
C ALA A 58 -3.49 5.21 -5.74
N ALA A 59 -4.25 6.01 -6.49
CA ALA A 59 -5.59 5.64 -6.96
C ALA A 59 -5.55 4.48 -7.97
N GLU A 60 -4.55 4.44 -8.87
CA GLU A 60 -4.33 3.33 -9.77
C GLU A 60 -4.00 2.03 -9.03
N ILE A 61 -3.11 2.11 -8.03
CA ILE A 61 -2.79 0.97 -7.15
C ILE A 61 -4.05 0.52 -6.40
N ALA A 62 -4.82 1.43 -5.82
CA ALA A 62 -6.07 1.10 -5.14
C ALA A 62 -7.03 0.31 -6.05
N ARG A 63 -7.18 0.75 -7.31
CA ARG A 63 -8.00 0.07 -8.30
C ARG A 63 -7.46 -1.31 -8.67
N LEU A 64 -6.15 -1.43 -8.87
CA LEU A 64 -5.49 -2.68 -9.19
C LEU A 64 -5.67 -3.72 -8.08
N LEU A 65 -5.61 -3.29 -6.81
CA LEU A 65 -5.69 -4.17 -5.66
C LEU A 65 -7.14 -4.50 -5.25
N GLY A 66 -8.06 -3.54 -5.44
CA GLY A 66 -9.43 -3.66 -4.93
C GLY A 66 -9.52 -3.64 -3.40
N TRP A 67 -8.47 -3.20 -2.71
CA TRP A 67 -8.39 -3.18 -1.25
C TRP A 67 -9.07 -1.96 -0.65
N ALA A 68 -9.31 -2.00 0.67
CA ALA A 68 -9.67 -0.80 1.42
C ALA A 68 -8.52 0.21 1.37
N VAL A 69 -8.87 1.50 1.30
CA VAL A 69 -7.89 2.60 1.24
C VAL A 69 -8.02 3.50 2.46
N ALA A 70 -6.96 3.57 3.25
CA ALA A 70 -6.76 4.55 4.31
C ALA A 70 -6.02 5.76 3.74
N ALA A 71 -6.78 6.77 3.29
CA ALA A 71 -6.22 8.01 2.77
C ALA A 71 -5.99 9.01 3.91
N ASP A 72 -4.74 9.44 4.14
CA ASP A 72 -4.41 10.50 5.09
C ASP A 72 -5.03 11.84 4.68
N ALA A 73 -5.23 12.77 5.63
CA ALA A 73 -5.76 14.10 5.33
C ALA A 73 -4.89 14.89 4.34
N ALA A 74 -3.57 14.67 4.36
CA ALA A 74 -2.59 15.30 3.47
C ALA A 74 -2.22 14.44 2.25
N SER A 75 -2.96 13.36 1.96
CA SER A 75 -2.67 12.44 0.86
C SER A 75 -3.03 12.97 -0.54
N GLY A 76 -3.84 14.02 -0.63
CA GLY A 76 -4.41 14.49 -1.90
C GLY A 76 -5.57 13.65 -2.44
N LEU A 77 -5.75 12.40 -1.97
CA LEU A 77 -6.79 11.48 -2.44
C LEU A 77 -8.22 11.81 -1.99
N ARG A 78 -8.37 12.65 -0.96
CA ARG A 78 -9.69 13.07 -0.46
C ARG A 78 -10.31 14.18 -1.31
N VAL A 79 -9.57 14.73 -2.26
CA VAL A 79 -10.05 15.77 -3.18
C VAL A 79 -10.87 15.09 -4.26
N LYS A 80 -12.19 15.30 -4.23
CA LYS A 80 -13.04 14.92 -5.35
C LYS A 80 -12.61 15.74 -6.56
N GLY A 81 -12.32 15.08 -7.69
CA GLY A 81 -12.08 15.77 -8.95
C GLY A 81 -13.24 16.73 -9.23
N ALA A 82 -12.96 17.89 -9.83
CA ALA A 82 -14.02 18.74 -10.37
C ALA A 82 -14.88 17.86 -11.29
N GLY A 83 -16.13 17.62 -10.89
CA GLY A 83 -16.85 16.41 -11.25
C GLY A 83 -16.80 16.07 -12.74
N ALA A 84 -16.55 14.79 -13.04
CA ALA A 84 -17.38 14.18 -14.05
C ALA A 84 -18.82 14.23 -13.51
N VAL A 85 -19.53 15.32 -13.82
CA VAL A 85 -20.98 15.31 -13.82
C VAL A 85 -21.40 14.28 -14.86
N SER A 86 -21.54 13.04 -14.42
CA SER A 86 -22.31 12.03 -15.12
C SER A 86 -23.29 11.45 -14.11
N ASP A 87 -24.33 12.23 -13.82
CA ASP A 87 -25.67 11.67 -13.73
C ASP A 87 -25.91 10.95 -15.07
N ASP A 88 -25.70 9.63 -15.13
CA ASP A 88 -26.61 8.67 -15.79
C ASP A 88 -26.01 7.25 -15.83
N ALA A 89 -26.92 6.28 -15.94
CA ALA A 89 -26.76 4.84 -15.97
C ALA A 89 -25.57 4.23 -16.75
N GLY A 90 -24.91 3.25 -16.11
CA GLY A 90 -24.73 1.93 -16.72
C GLY A 90 -23.83 1.76 -17.94
N LEU A 91 -22.79 2.57 -18.16
CA LEU A 91 -21.84 2.36 -19.27
C LEU A 91 -20.38 2.35 -18.78
N ASN A 92 -19.61 1.37 -19.28
CA ASN A 92 -18.16 1.26 -19.14
C ASN A 92 -17.48 2.57 -19.57
N LEU A 93 -17.21 3.46 -18.62
CA LEU A 93 -16.29 4.58 -18.81
C LEU A 93 -14.90 4.10 -18.41
N GLU A 94 -14.00 4.11 -19.39
CA GLU A 94 -12.58 3.86 -19.20
C GLU A 94 -12.06 4.76 -18.07
N TRP A 95 -11.63 4.14 -16.96
CA TRP A 95 -11.06 4.85 -15.83
C TRP A 95 -9.85 5.66 -16.30
N SER A 96 -9.87 6.97 -16.04
CA SER A 96 -8.72 7.85 -16.19
C SER A 96 -8.31 8.33 -14.80
N ALA A 97 -7.03 8.16 -14.46
CA ALA A 97 -6.48 8.67 -13.22
C ALA A 97 -6.78 10.18 -13.07
N ALA A 98 -6.71 10.94 -14.17
CA ALA A 98 -6.95 12.38 -14.16
C ALA A 98 -8.39 12.81 -13.79
N THR A 99 -9.38 11.92 -13.89
CA THR A 99 -10.81 12.26 -13.69
C THR A 99 -11.53 11.39 -12.68
N GLY A 100 -10.89 10.33 -12.19
CA GLY A 100 -11.53 9.33 -11.34
C GLY A 100 -11.31 9.56 -9.85
N GLU A 101 -12.35 9.35 -9.04
CA GLU A 101 -12.22 9.28 -7.57
C GLU A 101 -11.53 7.98 -7.16
N CYS A 102 -10.60 8.03 -6.19
CA CYS A 102 -9.92 6.82 -5.72
C CYS A 102 -10.93 5.84 -5.08
N PRO A 103 -10.96 4.57 -5.52
CA PRO A 103 -11.94 3.60 -5.05
C PRO A 103 -11.69 3.18 -3.60
N ASN A 104 -12.75 2.70 -2.94
CA ASN A 104 -12.69 2.04 -1.63
C ASN A 104 -12.05 2.87 -0.49
N ILE A 105 -12.09 4.20 -0.57
CA ILE A 105 -11.65 5.08 0.52
C ILE A 105 -12.53 4.88 1.76
N VAL A 106 -11.89 4.54 2.88
CA VAL A 106 -12.52 4.52 4.20
C VAL A 106 -12.36 5.91 4.83
N GLY A 107 -13.25 6.83 4.46
CA GLY A 107 -13.13 8.27 4.76
C GLY A 107 -13.08 8.63 6.25
N CYS A 108 -13.58 7.76 7.14
CA CYS A 108 -13.67 7.98 8.58
C CYS A 108 -12.93 6.91 9.39
N LEU A 109 -11.92 6.25 8.81
CA LEU A 109 -11.21 5.15 9.49
C LEU A 109 -10.68 5.58 10.87
N ASP A 110 -10.10 6.78 10.98
CA ASP A 110 -9.59 7.31 12.24
C ASP A 110 -10.66 7.47 13.33
N LEU A 111 -11.89 7.82 12.96
CA LEU A 111 -13.04 7.92 13.87
C LEU A 111 -13.59 6.54 14.23
N MET A 112 -13.62 5.61 13.28
CA MET A 112 -14.07 4.23 13.52
C MET A 112 -13.17 3.50 14.53
N LEU A 113 -11.86 3.81 14.51
CA LEU A 113 -10.86 3.24 15.43
C LEU A 113 -10.93 3.78 16.86
N VAL A 114 -12.00 4.51 17.22
CA VAL A 114 -12.31 4.81 18.63
C VAL A 114 -12.88 3.57 19.35
N SER A 115 -13.50 2.64 18.61
CA SER A 115 -13.95 1.36 19.16
C SER A 115 -12.83 0.33 19.04
N ASP A 116 -12.50 -0.31 20.17
CA ASP A 116 -11.53 -1.41 20.21
C ASP A 116 -12.02 -2.63 19.42
N GLU A 117 -13.34 -2.87 19.38
CA GLU A 117 -13.91 -3.96 18.55
C GLU A 117 -13.65 -3.70 17.06
N VAL A 118 -13.88 -2.47 16.59
CA VAL A 118 -13.61 -2.10 15.19
C VAL A 118 -12.11 -2.15 14.90
N ALA A 119 -11.26 -1.69 15.82
CA ALA A 119 -9.82 -1.79 15.67
C ALA A 119 -9.34 -3.24 15.57
N ALA A 120 -9.88 -4.15 16.38
CA ALA A 120 -9.60 -5.58 16.28
C ALA A 120 -10.11 -6.19 14.97
N TYR A 121 -11.32 -5.81 14.54
CA TYR A 121 -11.91 -6.28 13.30
C TYR A 121 -11.16 -5.80 12.06
N ALA A 122 -10.68 -4.56 12.05
CA ALA A 122 -10.07 -3.90 10.88
C ALA A 122 -8.58 -4.23 10.66
N ARG A 123 -7.93 -5.04 11.51
CA ARG A 123 -6.47 -5.30 11.43
C ARG A 123 -6.02 -5.90 10.07
N PRO A 124 -5.22 -5.23 9.25
CA PRO A 124 -4.73 -5.84 8.03
C PRO A 124 -3.75 -6.99 8.32
N ASP A 125 -3.64 -7.95 7.40
CA ASP A 125 -2.52 -8.90 7.37
C ASP A 125 -1.41 -8.46 6.40
N VAL A 126 -1.75 -7.59 5.45
CA VAL A 126 -0.79 -6.91 4.57
C VAL A 126 -1.10 -5.43 4.49
N ILE A 127 -0.07 -4.61 4.68
CA ILE A 127 -0.11 -3.16 4.58
C ILE A 127 0.80 -2.75 3.43
N VAL A 128 0.24 -2.04 2.46
CA VAL A 128 1.04 -1.30 1.47
C VAL A 128 0.88 0.17 1.77
N GLN A 129 1.97 0.84 2.11
CA GLN A 129 1.98 2.27 2.38
C GLN A 129 2.68 3.04 1.28
N ILE A 130 2.02 4.08 0.78
CA ILE A 130 2.59 5.08 -0.12
C ILE A 130 2.92 6.32 0.68
N ASN A 131 4.15 6.83 0.54
CA ASN A 131 4.69 7.97 1.30
C ASN A 131 4.77 7.70 2.81
N THR A 132 5.40 8.59 3.58
CA THR A 132 5.75 8.31 5.01
C THR A 132 4.92 9.06 6.04
N ARG A 133 4.30 10.19 5.69
CA ARG A 133 3.74 11.10 6.69
C ARG A 133 2.26 10.80 6.98
N LEU A 134 2.01 9.95 7.98
CA LEU A 134 0.68 9.77 8.55
C LEU A 134 0.41 10.80 9.64
N THR A 135 -0.73 11.46 9.57
CA THR A 135 -1.18 12.47 10.56
C THR A 135 -2.04 11.85 11.66
N SER A 136 -2.78 10.77 11.35
CA SER A 136 -3.63 10.10 12.33
C SER A 136 -2.84 9.13 13.21
N LYS A 137 -2.67 9.49 14.49
CA LYS A 137 -2.06 8.60 15.50
C LYS A 137 -2.80 7.28 15.65
N ARG A 138 -4.14 7.28 15.56
CA ARG A 138 -4.95 6.05 15.70
C ARG A 138 -4.71 5.07 14.58
N VAL A 139 -4.65 5.56 13.34
CA VAL A 139 -4.31 4.73 12.18
C VAL A 139 -2.89 4.21 12.33
N GLN A 140 -1.92 5.06 12.67
CA GLN A 140 -0.55 4.64 12.93
C GLN A 140 -0.48 3.51 13.98
N THR A 141 -1.15 3.68 15.13
CA THR A 141 -1.18 2.66 16.19
C THR A 141 -1.84 1.35 15.75
N LEU A 142 -2.91 1.41 14.93
CA LEU A 142 -3.50 0.19 14.34
C LEU A 142 -2.50 -0.55 13.46
N LEU A 143 -1.79 0.17 12.59
CA LEU A 143 -0.81 -0.43 11.65
C LEU A 143 0.37 -1.05 12.40
N GLU A 144 0.90 -0.34 13.40
CA GLU A 144 1.96 -0.84 14.28
C GLU A 144 1.51 -2.08 15.05
N ALA A 145 0.31 -2.08 15.63
CA ALA A 145 -0.23 -3.24 16.33
C ALA A 145 -0.47 -4.42 15.36
N ALA A 146 -0.95 -4.16 14.14
CA ALA A 146 -1.10 -5.19 13.12
C ALA A 146 0.25 -5.83 12.74
N ALA A 147 1.32 -5.03 12.59
CA ALA A 147 2.65 -5.53 12.27
C ALA A 147 3.31 -6.26 13.47
N LEU A 148 3.34 -5.64 14.64
CA LEU A 148 4.06 -6.14 15.82
C LEU A 148 3.35 -7.33 16.50
N GLU A 149 2.04 -7.24 16.66
CA GLU A 149 1.25 -8.26 17.36
C GLU A 149 0.61 -9.25 16.38
N GLY A 150 0.10 -8.74 15.25
CA GLY A 150 -0.59 -9.53 14.23
C GLY A 150 0.33 -10.20 13.22
N GLY A 151 1.62 -9.83 13.19
CA GLY A 151 2.58 -10.32 12.20
C GLY A 151 2.29 -9.87 10.77
N ALA A 152 1.58 -8.75 10.60
CA ALA A 152 1.26 -8.22 9.27
C ALA A 152 2.53 -7.87 8.50
N ALA A 153 2.55 -8.19 7.21
CA ALA A 153 3.61 -7.72 6.32
C ALA A 153 3.34 -6.25 5.96
N TRP A 154 4.32 -5.38 6.21
CA TRP A 154 4.22 -3.96 5.90
C TRP A 154 5.27 -3.59 4.87
N ALA A 155 4.81 -3.22 3.68
CA ALA A 155 5.64 -2.67 2.62
C ALA A 155 5.44 -1.15 2.53
N ALA A 156 6.52 -0.38 2.52
CA ALA A 156 6.48 1.07 2.33
C ALA A 156 7.17 1.45 1.02
N VAL A 157 6.43 2.12 0.14
CA VAL A 157 6.91 2.70 -1.12
C VAL A 157 7.14 4.18 -0.90
N VAL A 158 8.41 4.57 -0.90
CA VAL A 158 8.82 5.94 -0.60
C VAL A 158 10.02 6.31 -1.47
N PRO A 159 10.10 7.56 -1.97
CA PRO A 159 11.14 7.94 -2.92
C PRO A 159 12.55 8.11 -2.30
N GLN A 160 12.68 7.90 -0.99
CA GLN A 160 13.93 8.13 -0.25
C GLN A 160 14.60 6.80 0.10
N ASP A 161 15.89 6.68 -0.17
CA ASP A 161 16.68 5.50 0.24
C ASP A 161 16.78 5.35 1.77
N ARG A 162 16.68 6.48 2.49
CA ARG A 162 16.72 6.47 3.96
C ARG A 162 15.38 5.96 4.50
N ARG A 163 15.43 4.78 5.10
CA ARG A 163 14.31 4.21 5.85
C ARG A 163 13.87 5.16 6.98
N ALA A 164 12.67 5.74 6.83
CA ALA A 164 12.01 6.54 7.84
C ALA A 164 10.90 5.72 8.51
N ASP A 165 11.28 4.84 9.43
CA ASP A 165 10.38 3.94 10.17
C ASP A 165 10.85 3.84 11.64
N PRO A 166 10.44 4.79 12.49
CA PRO A 166 10.87 4.82 13.89
C PRO A 166 10.29 3.66 14.72
N GLY A 167 9.21 3.03 14.26
CA GLY A 167 8.59 1.87 14.90
C GLY A 167 9.24 0.54 14.51
N HIS A 168 10.17 0.54 13.53
CA HIS A 168 10.78 -0.66 12.96
C HIS A 168 9.76 -1.71 12.49
N CYS A 169 8.56 -1.28 12.07
CA CYS A 169 7.45 -2.15 11.69
C CYS A 169 7.43 -2.49 10.19
N VAL A 170 8.12 -1.71 9.35
CA VAL A 170 8.19 -1.92 7.91
C VAL A 170 9.07 -3.14 7.59
N SER A 171 8.45 -4.16 7.01
CA SER A 171 9.13 -5.40 6.59
C SER A 171 9.79 -5.31 5.22
N LEU A 172 9.30 -4.44 4.34
CA LEU A 172 9.84 -4.21 2.99
C LEU A 172 9.88 -2.72 2.69
N HIS A 173 11.06 -2.20 2.38
CA HIS A 173 11.26 -0.81 1.98
C HIS A 173 11.53 -0.75 0.48
N VAL A 174 10.66 -0.08 -0.26
CA VAL A 174 10.77 0.09 -1.70
C VAL A 174 11.14 1.54 -1.98
N ALA A 175 12.42 1.77 -2.27
CA ALA A 175 12.94 3.09 -2.62
C ALA A 175 12.50 3.46 -4.06
N SER A 176 11.30 4.02 -4.16
CA SER A 176 10.65 4.38 -5.43
C SER A 176 9.58 5.44 -5.17
N ASP A 177 9.34 6.30 -6.15
CA ASP A 177 8.13 7.12 -6.19
C ASP A 177 6.88 6.26 -6.46
N ALA A 178 5.71 6.82 -6.17
CA ALA A 178 4.44 6.11 -6.33
C ALA A 178 4.11 5.83 -7.81
N PRO A 179 4.33 6.73 -8.78
CA PRO A 179 4.08 6.46 -10.20
C PRO A 179 4.87 5.27 -10.76
N THR A 180 6.17 5.19 -10.45
CA THR A 180 7.02 4.07 -10.89
C THR A 180 6.55 2.75 -10.29
N ALA A 181 6.18 2.76 -9.00
CA ALA A 181 5.62 1.57 -8.35
C ALA A 181 4.27 1.15 -8.95
N ALA A 182 3.38 2.10 -9.25
CA ALA A 182 2.09 1.82 -9.89
C ALA A 182 2.26 1.16 -11.28
N ALA A 183 3.15 1.71 -12.11
CA ALA A 183 3.47 1.15 -13.42
C ALA A 183 4.06 -0.27 -13.30
N ALA A 184 5.00 -0.48 -12.39
CA ALA A 184 5.62 -1.78 -12.17
C ALA A 184 4.59 -2.82 -11.67
N LEU A 185 3.78 -2.47 -10.68
CA LEU A 185 2.74 -3.36 -10.15
C LEU A 185 1.68 -3.70 -11.21
N THR A 186 1.28 -2.73 -12.03
CA THR A 186 0.32 -2.98 -13.13
C THR A 186 0.87 -4.01 -14.11
N SER A 187 2.14 -3.88 -14.50
CA SER A 187 2.81 -4.86 -15.37
C SER A 187 2.86 -6.25 -14.73
N ILE A 188 3.23 -6.34 -13.44
CA ILE A 188 3.46 -7.62 -12.74
C ILE A 188 2.15 -8.32 -12.37
N LEU A 189 1.13 -7.58 -11.93
CA LEU A 189 -0.14 -8.13 -11.44
C LEU A 189 -1.20 -8.22 -12.54
N GLY A 190 -1.21 -7.28 -13.48
CA GLY A 190 -2.15 -7.21 -14.60
C GLY A 190 -1.94 -8.28 -15.68
N GLY A 191 -0.76 -8.91 -15.74
CA GLY A 191 -0.43 -9.97 -16.71
C GLY A 191 -1.17 -11.31 -16.51
N SER A 192 -2.11 -11.40 -15.57
CA SER A 192 -2.82 -12.65 -15.22
C SER A 192 -4.08 -12.94 -16.05
N GLY A 193 -4.47 -12.07 -16.99
CA GLY A 193 -5.81 -12.06 -17.60
C GLY A 193 -5.93 -12.35 -19.09
N GLY A 194 -4.92 -12.93 -19.76
CA GLY A 194 -4.93 -13.15 -21.21
C GLY A 194 -4.63 -14.59 -21.62
N GLY A 195 -5.60 -15.50 -21.49
CA GLY A 195 -5.46 -16.88 -21.93
C GLY A 195 -6.70 -17.73 -21.65
N GLY A 196 -7.75 -17.54 -22.43
CA GLY A 196 -8.98 -18.34 -22.33
C GLY A 196 -10.11 -17.80 -23.19
N GLY A 197 -10.12 -18.20 -24.46
CA GLY A 197 -11.15 -17.90 -25.45
C GLY A 197 -10.74 -18.45 -26.81
#